data_AF-A0A7C9DY73-F1
#
_entry.id   AF-A0A7C9DY73-F1
#
_cell.length_a   1.000
_cell.length_b   1.000
_cell.length_c   1.000
_cell.angle_alpha   90.00
_cell.angle_beta   90.00
_cell.angle_gamma   90.00
#
_symmetry.space_group_name_H-M   'P 1'
#
loop_
_entity.id
_entity.type
_entity.pdbx_description
1 polymer ?
#
loop_
_entity_poly.entity_id
_entity_poly.type
_entity_poly.pdbx_seq_one_letter_code
_entity_poly.pdbx_strand_id
1 'polypeptide(L)'
;MKSLVEQLSFSYKMDEVLASVAETIKNFAVIYLVDISEVPDFNTMYELYDPCTVMFFFRNKHIMIDLGTGNNNKINWALKNKQEFIDIVETVYRGARKGRGLVISPKDYSTKYRY
;
A
#
# COMPACT_ATOMS: atom_id res chain seq x y z
N MET A 1 2.19 19.00 12.83
CA MET A 1 0.77 18.62 12.63
C MET A 1 0.42 19.02 11.20
N LYS A 2 0.20 18.06 10.29
CA LYS A 2 -0.20 18.38 8.91
C LYS A 2 -1.63 18.91 8.93
N SER A 3 -1.94 19.89 8.08
CA SER A 3 -3.31 20.42 8.00
C SER A 3 -4.27 19.36 7.42
N LEU A 4 -5.56 19.44 7.74
CA LEU A 4 -6.62 18.59 7.13
C LEU A 4 -6.55 18.62 5.60
N VAL A 5 -6.23 19.78 5.01
CA VAL A 5 -6.06 19.95 3.57
C VAL A 5 -4.89 19.14 3.02
N GLU A 6 -3.76 19.11 3.73
CA GLU A 6 -2.59 18.30 3.35
C GLU A 6 -2.85 16.80 3.49
N GLN A 7 -3.63 16.39 4.49
CA GLN A 7 -4.04 14.99 4.67
C GLN A 7 -4.97 14.52 3.55
N LEU A 8 -5.99 15.32 3.22
CA LEU A 8 -6.90 15.06 2.10
C LEU A 8 -6.17 15.04 0.76
N SER A 9 -5.28 16.01 0.51
CA SER A 9 -4.44 16.04 -0.70
C SER A 9 -3.55 14.81 -0.83
N PHE A 10 -3.11 14.24 0.29
CA PHE A 10 -2.27 13.05 0.30
C PHE A 10 -3.04 11.77 -0.04
N SER A 11 -4.20 11.53 0.59
CA SER A 11 -5.05 10.37 0.25
C SER A 11 -5.46 10.43 -1.21
N TYR A 12 -5.89 11.62 -1.66
CA TYR A 12 -6.36 11.84 -3.02
C TYR A 12 -5.31 11.45 -4.09
N LYS A 13 -4.03 11.78 -3.88
CA LYS A 13 -2.95 11.38 -4.79
C LYS A 13 -2.78 9.87 -4.89
N MET A 14 -2.94 9.16 -3.77
CA MET A 14 -2.86 7.70 -3.77
C MET A 14 -4.08 7.10 -4.47
N ASP A 15 -5.27 7.64 -4.22
CA ASP A 15 -6.52 7.20 -4.84
C ASP A 15 -6.47 7.33 -6.37
N GLU A 16 -5.89 8.41 -6.91
CA GLU A 16 -5.67 8.56 -8.35
C GLU A 16 -4.78 7.45 -8.93
N VAL A 17 -3.70 7.08 -8.24
CA VAL A 17 -2.83 5.97 -8.66
C VAL A 17 -3.60 4.66 -8.65
N LEU A 18 -4.31 4.36 -7.56
CA LEU A 18 -5.10 3.13 -7.40
C LEU A 18 -6.19 3.02 -8.47
N ALA A 19 -6.93 4.10 -8.73
CA ALA A 19 -7.95 4.14 -9.77
C ALA A 19 -7.34 3.90 -11.16
N SER A 20 -6.19 4.50 -11.45
CA SER A 20 -5.53 4.37 -12.76
C SER A 20 -5.01 2.96 -13.07
N VAL A 21 -4.71 2.15 -12.04
CA VAL A 21 -4.17 0.80 -12.20
C VAL A 21 -5.18 -0.32 -11.98
N ALA A 22 -6.34 -0.01 -11.39
CA ALA A 22 -7.35 -1.01 -10.99
C ALA A 22 -7.70 -1.96 -12.15
N GLU A 23 -7.96 -1.40 -13.34
CA GLU A 23 -8.30 -2.17 -14.53
C GLU A 23 -7.11 -3.02 -15.04
N THR A 24 -5.88 -2.52 -14.88
CA THR A 24 -4.67 -3.20 -15.35
C THR A 24 -4.37 -4.46 -14.52
N ILE A 25 -4.61 -4.39 -13.20
CA ILE A 25 -4.27 -5.47 -12.26
C ILE A 25 -5.45 -6.42 -11.97
N LYS A 26 -6.63 -6.17 -12.54
CA LYS A 26 -7.90 -6.87 -12.21
C LYS A 26 -7.85 -8.40 -12.26
N ASN A 27 -6.95 -8.96 -13.06
CA ASN A 27 -6.80 -10.41 -13.22
C ASN A 27 -6.09 -11.08 -12.02
N PHE A 28 -5.42 -10.31 -11.16
CA PHE A 28 -4.63 -10.85 -10.05
C PHE A 28 -4.69 -10.05 -8.75
N ALA A 29 -5.34 -8.88 -8.74
CA ALA A 29 -5.61 -8.08 -7.56
C ALA A 29 -6.94 -7.34 -7.65
N VAL A 30 -7.52 -7.03 -6.49
CA VAL A 30 -8.70 -6.19 -6.33
C VAL A 30 -8.36 -5.09 -5.32
N ILE A 31 -8.87 -3.89 -5.55
CA ILE A 31 -8.64 -2.73 -4.68
C ILE A 31 -9.95 -2.41 -3.96
N TYR A 32 -9.87 -2.21 -2.65
CA TYR A 32 -10.96 -1.69 -1.83
C TYR A 32 -10.49 -0.43 -1.12
N LEU A 33 -11.40 0.55 -1.01
CA LEU A 33 -11.21 1.74 -0.18
C LEU A 33 -11.96 1.53 1.12
N VAL A 34 -11.34 1.91 2.24
CA VAL A 34 -11.90 1.78 3.59
C VAL A 34 -11.73 3.11 4.29
N ASP A 35 -12.83 3.70 4.75
CA ASP A 35 -12.82 4.87 5.62
C ASP A 35 -12.61 4.41 7.07
N ILE A 36 -11.48 4.81 7.67
CA ILE A 36 -11.09 4.44 9.04
C ILE A 36 -11.90 5.15 10.13
N SER A 37 -12.69 6.16 9.76
CA SER A 37 -13.65 6.82 10.65
C SER A 37 -15.00 6.08 10.67
N GLU A 38 -15.39 5.47 9.55
CA GLU A 38 -16.58 4.62 9.46
C GLU A 38 -16.33 3.21 9.99
N VAL A 39 -15.12 2.65 9.78
CA VAL A 39 -14.72 1.31 10.22
C VAL A 39 -13.46 1.37 11.10
N PRO A 40 -13.58 1.78 12.38
CA PRO A 40 -12.42 2.03 13.24
C PRO A 40 -11.81 0.76 13.87
N ASP A 41 -12.46 -0.40 13.76
CA ASP A 41 -12.10 -1.64 14.48
C ASP A 41 -10.65 -2.09 14.27
N PHE A 42 -10.07 -1.74 13.12
CA PHE A 42 -8.72 -2.14 12.73
C PHE A 42 -7.65 -1.09 13.06
N ASN A 43 -8.02 0.10 13.53
CA ASN A 43 -7.09 1.21 13.68
C ASN A 43 -5.98 0.91 14.69
N THR A 44 -6.32 0.35 15.85
CA THR A 44 -5.31 -0.05 16.85
C THR A 44 -4.52 -1.27 16.38
N MET A 45 -5.21 -2.29 15.84
CA MET A 45 -4.59 -3.56 15.43
C MET A 45 -3.54 -3.36 14.34
N TYR A 46 -3.85 -2.53 13.35
CA TYR A 46 -2.95 -2.25 12.24
C TYR A 46 -2.23 -0.91 12.39
N GLU A 47 -2.34 -0.20 13.51
CA GLU A 47 -1.69 1.09 13.75
C GLU A 47 -1.99 2.15 12.65
N LEU A 48 -3.26 2.30 12.29
CA LEU A 48 -3.72 3.19 11.19
C LEU A 48 -3.80 4.65 11.66
N TYR A 49 -2.63 5.26 11.87
CA TYR A 49 -2.51 6.67 12.31
C TYR A 49 -2.10 7.62 11.18
N ASP A 50 -1.63 7.06 10.05
CA ASP A 50 -1.23 7.82 8.88
C ASP A 50 -2.47 8.24 8.04
N PRO A 51 -2.41 9.36 7.30
CA PRO A 51 -3.55 9.84 6.52
C PRO A 51 -4.06 8.89 5.43
N CYS A 52 -3.19 8.03 4.90
CA CYS A 52 -3.56 6.96 3.98
C CYS A 52 -2.55 5.83 4.11
N THR A 53 -3.06 4.60 4.13
CA THR A 53 -2.25 3.38 4.26
C THR A 53 -2.74 2.33 3.27
N VAL A 54 -1.83 1.69 2.56
CA VAL A 54 -2.12 0.53 1.70
C VAL A 54 -1.54 -0.73 2.31
N MET A 55 -2.38 -1.74 2.45
CA MET A 55 -2.03 -3.06 2.98
C MET A 55 -2.42 -4.14 1.98
N PHE A 56 -1.71 -5.26 2.00
CA PHE A 56 -1.91 -6.35 1.05
C PHE A 56 -2.37 -7.61 1.77
N PHE A 57 -3.41 -8.24 1.24
CA PHE A 57 -3.96 -9.48 1.77
C PHE A 57 -4.09 -10.52 0.67
N PHE A 58 -3.77 -11.77 0.99
CA PHE A 58 -3.93 -12.90 0.09
C PHE A 58 -4.44 -14.12 0.86
N ARG A 59 -5.62 -14.65 0.50
CA ARG A 59 -6.26 -15.79 1.18
C ARG A 59 -6.30 -15.65 2.71
N ASN A 60 -6.85 -14.52 3.18
CA ASN A 60 -6.97 -14.16 4.60
C ASN A 60 -5.64 -14.02 5.37
N LYS A 61 -4.51 -13.84 4.65
CA LYS A 61 -3.21 -13.56 5.26
C LYS A 61 -2.75 -12.16 4.85
N HIS A 62 -2.33 -11.37 5.82
CA HIS A 62 -1.61 -10.12 5.59
C HIS A 62 -0.24 -10.46 4.98
N ILE A 63 0.13 -9.76 3.90
CA ILE A 63 1.39 -9.94 3.19
C ILE A 63 2.25 -8.71 3.44
N MET A 64 3.38 -8.93 4.12
CA MET A 64 4.38 -7.90 4.37
C MET A 64 5.24 -7.68 3.12
N ILE A 65 5.72 -6.45 2.96
CA ILE A 65 6.58 -6.05 1.85
C ILE A 65 7.79 -5.31 2.42
N ASP A 66 8.97 -5.86 2.22
CA ASP A 66 10.20 -5.12 2.47
C ASP A 66 10.39 -4.08 1.37
N LEU A 67 10.18 -2.82 1.75
CA LEU A 67 10.29 -1.64 0.88
C LEU A 67 11.57 -0.84 1.20
N GLY A 68 12.40 -1.30 2.14
CA GLY A 68 13.58 -0.57 2.63
C GLY A 68 13.27 0.66 3.51
N THR A 69 11.99 0.89 3.85
CA THR A 69 11.55 2.00 4.70
C THR A 69 11.66 1.71 6.20
N GLY A 70 11.86 0.43 6.56
CA GLY A 70 11.78 -0.06 7.94
C GLY A 70 10.37 -0.46 8.39
N ASN A 71 9.32 -0.11 7.64
CA ASN A 71 7.95 -0.55 7.88
C ASN A 71 7.50 -1.49 6.76
N ASN A 72 7.40 -2.79 7.07
CA ASN A 72 7.03 -3.81 6.10
C ASN A 72 5.52 -4.11 6.07
N ASN A 73 4.76 -3.54 7.00
CA ASN A 73 3.35 -3.89 7.16
C ASN A 73 2.43 -3.14 6.20
N LYS A 74 2.84 -1.96 5.75
CA LYS A 74 2.00 -1.04 4.98
C LYS A 74 2.85 -0.07 4.16
N ILE A 75 2.24 0.46 3.09
CA ILE A 75 2.71 1.67 2.41
C ILE A 75 1.95 2.84 3.00
N ASN A 76 2.66 3.80 3.60
CA ASN A 76 2.08 5.01 4.21
C ASN A 76 2.57 6.31 3.57
N TRP A 77 3.05 6.23 2.33
CA TRP A 77 3.39 7.37 1.47
C TRP A 77 2.60 7.26 0.15
N ALA A 78 2.32 8.40 -0.49
CA ALA A 78 1.73 8.41 -1.82
C ALA A 78 2.79 8.03 -2.86
N LEU A 79 2.55 6.96 -3.61
CA LEU A 79 3.36 6.61 -4.77
C LEU A 79 3.08 7.60 -5.91
N LYS A 80 4.11 8.00 -6.66
CA LYS A 80 3.96 8.90 -7.82
C LYS A 80 3.86 8.15 -9.15
N ASN A 81 4.45 6.96 -9.21
CA ASN A 81 4.56 6.18 -10.43
C ASN A 81 3.60 4.97 -10.37
N LYS A 82 2.65 4.94 -11.30
CA LYS A 82 1.69 3.83 -11.44
C LYS A 82 2.36 2.48 -11.73
N GLN A 83 3.47 2.47 -12.47
CA GLN A 83 4.19 1.23 -12.79
C GLN A 83 4.83 0.64 -11.54
N GLU A 84 5.38 1.49 -10.66
CA GLU A 84 5.93 1.04 -9.38
C GLU A 84 4.88 0.34 -8.52
N PHE A 85 3.64 0.87 -8.51
CA PHE A 85 2.55 0.21 -7.80
C PHE A 85 2.19 -1.14 -8.43
N ILE A 86 2.10 -1.22 -9.77
CA ILE A 86 1.85 -2.48 -10.49
C ILE A 86 2.93 -3.52 -10.15
N ASP A 87 4.21 -3.14 -10.19
CA ASP A 87 5.35 -4.03 -9.92
C ASP A 87 5.34 -4.56 -8.48
N ILE A 88 4.93 -3.71 -7.52
CA ILE A 88 4.73 -4.11 -6.12
C ILE A 88 3.59 -5.13 -6.02
N VAL A 89 2.42 -4.87 -6.62
CA VAL A 89 1.28 -5.80 -6.59
C VAL A 89 1.65 -7.14 -7.23
N GLU A 90 2.37 -7.13 -8.35
CA GLU A 90 2.83 -8.35 -9.01
C GLU A 90 3.78 -9.16 -8.11
N THR A 91 4.71 -8.47 -7.44
CA THR A 91 5.63 -9.07 -6.47
C THR A 91 4.90 -9.74 -5.32
N VAL A 92 3.93 -9.03 -4.73
CA VAL A 92 3.03 -9.56 -3.69
C VAL A 92 2.31 -10.80 -4.19
N TYR A 93 1.66 -10.72 -5.35
CA TYR A 93 0.89 -11.83 -5.91
C TYR A 93 1.77 -13.07 -6.16
N ARG A 94 2.93 -12.89 -6.80
CA ARG A 94 3.87 -13.99 -7.08
C ARG A 94 4.43 -14.61 -5.80
N GLY A 95 4.77 -13.79 -4.80
CA GLY A 95 5.30 -14.27 -3.52
C GLY A 95 4.24 -14.97 -2.68
N ALA A 96 3.05 -14.39 -2.57
CA ALA A 96 1.94 -14.95 -1.81
C ALA A 96 1.44 -16.28 -2.41
N ARG A 97 1.41 -16.40 -3.75
CA ARG A 97 1.12 -17.69 -4.44
C ARG A 97 2.12 -18.80 -4.11
N LYS A 98 3.35 -18.44 -3.74
CA LYS A 98 4.39 -19.37 -3.26
C LYS A 98 4.35 -19.58 -1.74
N GLY A 99 3.34 -19.05 -1.05
CA GLY A 99 3.16 -19.20 0.40
C GLY A 99 4.02 -18.26 1.25
N ARG A 100 4.64 -17.23 0.67
CA ARG A 100 5.45 -16.26 1.43
C ARG A 100 4.56 -15.24 2.13
N GLY A 101 4.79 -15.02 3.42
CA GLY A 101 4.16 -13.94 4.20
C GLY A 101 4.92 -12.61 4.13
N LEU A 102 6.15 -12.62 3.61
CA LEU A 102 6.96 -11.44 3.36
C LEU A 102 7.56 -11.52 1.95
N VAL A 103 7.48 -10.43 1.20
CA VAL A 103 8.08 -10.28 -0.13
C VAL A 103 9.03 -9.09 -0.13
N ILE A 104 9.98 -9.05 -1.06
CA ILE A 104 10.94 -7.95 -1.18
C ILE A 104 10.53 -7.14 -2.41
N SER A 105 10.31 -5.84 -2.23
CA SER A 105 9.99 -4.92 -3.30
C SER A 105 11.08 -4.93 -4.39
N PRO A 106 10.71 -4.80 -5.68
CA PRO A 106 11.69 -4.69 -6.76
C PRO A 106 12.50 -3.39 -6.69
N LYS A 107 12.03 -2.39 -5.93
CA LYS A 107 12.69 -1.10 -5.72
C LYS A 107 12.87 -0.81 -4.23
N ASP A 108 14.02 -0.23 -3.88
CA ASP A 108 14.31 0.30 -2.55
C ASP A 108 13.73 1.71 -2.39
N TYR A 109 12.91 1.92 -1.36
CA TYR A 109 12.35 3.21 -0.97
C TYR A 109 13.02 3.77 0.30
N SER A 110 14.17 3.22 0.68
CA SER A 110 14.98 3.75 1.77
C SER A 110 15.42 5.19 1.48
N THR A 111 15.74 5.91 2.55
CA THR A 111 16.10 7.32 2.46
C THR A 111 17.42 7.58 1.71
N LYS A 112 18.15 6.52 1.31
CA LYS A 112 19.37 6.62 0.50
C LYS A 112 19.11 7.13 -0.91
N TYR A 113 17.89 6.97 -1.42
CA TYR A 113 17.50 7.35 -2.78
C TYR A 113 16.37 8.39 -2.80
N ARG A 114 16.26 9.26 -1.78
CA ARG A 114 15.10 10.16 -1.59
C ARG A 114 14.76 10.99 -2.86
N TYR A 115 13.63 10.62 -3.47
CA TYR A 115 12.88 11.25 -4.57
C TYR A 115 13.37 10.99 -5.99
#